data_AF-A0A2D8N913-F1
#
_entry.id   AF-A0A2D8N913-F1
#
_cell.length_a   1.000
_cell.length_b   1.000
_cell.length_c   1.000
_cell.angle_alpha   90.00
_cell.angle_beta   90.00
_cell.angle_gamma   90.00
#
_symmetry.space_group_name_H-M   'P 1'
#
loop_
_entity.id
_entity.type
_entity.pdbx_description
1 polymer ?
#
loop_
_entity_poly.entity_id
_entity_poly.type
_entity_poly.pdbx_seq_one_letter_code
_entity_poly.pdbx_strand_id
1 'polypeptide(L)'
;MTDLKKDEIIYPSLKLKNNVKAKHKFSIENLSIGDSVFMYGVVVGKAKKRILKGEQISPFNIVHETEDYKIPKKVSKTKWNPPSLDEISKKIFLGYHREDGKVGTENNWLIIPLVFCQNRNIEKIKKNMIKSLGYSNLDDEDYNLNELIEKYKKGGSEEEILKTKLKQN
;
A
#
# COMPACT_ATOMS: atom_id res chain seq x y z
N MET A 1 -5.32 15.92 -1.47
CA MET A 1 -4.55 17.06 -2.04
C MET A 1 -5.21 17.46 -3.35
N THR A 2 -5.69 18.70 -3.45
CA THR A 2 -6.42 19.26 -4.59
C THR A 2 -5.56 20.25 -5.37
N ASP A 3 -6.03 20.69 -6.53
CA ASP A 3 -5.43 21.82 -7.25
C ASP A 3 -5.67 23.12 -6.48
N LEU A 4 -4.68 24.01 -6.52
CA LEU A 4 -4.70 25.33 -5.88
C LEU A 4 -4.64 26.43 -6.94
N LYS A 5 -5.40 27.50 -6.72
CA LYS A 5 -5.48 28.61 -7.66
C LYS A 5 -4.48 29.72 -7.30
N LYS A 6 -4.07 30.47 -8.31
CA LYS A 6 -3.36 31.74 -8.12
C LYS A 6 -4.14 32.64 -7.16
N ASP A 7 -3.41 33.40 -6.35
CA ASP A 7 -3.92 34.32 -5.33
C ASP A 7 -4.62 33.68 -4.13
N GLU A 8 -4.75 32.36 -4.08
CA GLU A 8 -5.22 31.61 -2.91
C GLU A 8 -4.25 31.74 -1.73
N ILE A 9 -4.78 31.80 -0.50
CA ILE A 9 -4.00 31.97 0.73
C ILE A 9 -3.92 30.64 1.47
N ILE A 10 -2.69 30.13 1.63
CA ILE A 10 -2.36 28.92 2.38
C ILE A 10 -1.87 29.32 3.79
N TYR A 11 -2.26 28.55 4.82
CA TYR A 11 -1.88 28.80 6.20
C TYR A 11 -0.34 28.79 6.39
N PRO A 12 0.24 29.69 7.22
CA PRO A 12 -0.44 30.70 8.06
C PRO A 12 -0.73 32.05 7.38
N SER A 13 -0.22 32.33 6.18
CA SER A 13 -0.49 33.58 5.41
C SER A 13 0.33 33.66 4.11
N LEU A 14 0.36 32.58 3.32
CA LEU A 14 1.11 32.52 2.07
C LEU A 14 0.18 32.64 0.88
N LYS A 15 0.36 33.68 0.06
CA LYS A 15 -0.42 33.92 -1.15
C LYS A 15 0.26 33.30 -2.38
N LEU A 16 -0.45 32.45 -3.13
CA LEU A 16 0.08 31.82 -4.33
C LEU A 16 0.25 32.80 -5.50
N LYS A 17 1.35 32.66 -6.25
CA LYS A 17 1.67 33.48 -7.44
C LYS A 17 1.20 32.85 -8.74
N ASN A 18 0.98 31.53 -8.74
CA ASN A 18 0.54 30.75 -9.90
C ASN A 18 -0.48 29.70 -9.45
N ASN A 19 -1.19 29.11 -10.42
CA ASN A 19 -1.93 27.89 -10.16
C ASN A 19 -0.94 26.75 -9.85
N VAL A 20 -1.23 25.95 -8.84
CA VAL A 20 -0.40 24.80 -8.44
C VAL A 20 -1.27 23.56 -8.50
N LYS A 21 -0.95 22.64 -9.42
CA LYS A 21 -1.64 21.36 -9.51
C LYS A 21 -1.39 20.51 -8.27
N ALA A 22 -2.30 19.60 -7.95
CA ALA A 22 -2.15 18.63 -6.89
C ALA A 22 -0.77 17.93 -6.99
N LYS A 23 -0.15 17.71 -5.83
CA LYS A 23 1.19 17.09 -5.67
C LYS A 23 2.37 17.89 -6.25
N HIS A 24 2.16 19.10 -6.76
CA HIS A 24 3.26 19.98 -7.16
C HIS A 24 3.73 20.86 -6.00
N LYS A 25 4.98 21.30 -6.08
CA LYS A 25 5.64 22.11 -5.05
C LYS A 25 5.49 23.61 -5.35
N PHE A 26 5.52 24.43 -4.31
CA PHE A 26 5.65 25.89 -4.39
C PHE A 26 6.59 26.38 -3.29
N SER A 27 7.19 27.55 -3.47
CA SER A 27 8.15 28.08 -2.50
C SER A 27 7.45 28.72 -1.31
N ILE A 28 7.95 28.46 -0.09
CA ILE A 28 7.48 29.14 1.13
C ILE A 28 8.24 30.42 1.46
N GLU A 29 9.31 30.70 0.70
CA GLU A 29 10.20 31.84 0.84
C GLU A 29 10.62 32.38 -0.54
N ASN A 30 11.29 33.54 -0.57
CA ASN A 30 11.88 34.04 -1.80
C ASN A 30 13.26 33.38 -1.97
N LEU A 31 13.53 32.84 -3.16
CA LEU A 31 14.81 32.24 -3.52
C LEU A 31 15.45 33.06 -4.65
N SER A 32 16.68 33.48 -4.43
CA SER A 32 17.56 34.07 -5.44
C SER A 32 18.17 32.99 -6.33
N ILE A 33 18.73 33.39 -7.47
CA ILE A 33 19.46 32.47 -8.33
C ILE A 33 20.67 31.94 -7.54
N GLY A 34 20.80 30.62 -7.48
CA GLY A 34 21.86 29.95 -6.74
C GLY A 34 21.48 29.53 -5.32
N ASP A 35 20.31 29.89 -4.82
CA ASP A 35 19.89 29.46 -3.48
C ASP A 35 19.54 27.97 -3.48
N SER A 36 19.93 27.28 -2.41
CA SER A 36 19.59 25.88 -2.20
C SER A 36 18.11 25.72 -1.85
N VAL A 37 17.49 24.69 -2.42
CA VAL A 37 16.09 24.33 -2.20
C VAL A 37 16.05 23.15 -1.24
N PHE A 38 15.41 23.33 -0.09
CA PHE A 38 15.31 22.31 0.94
C PHE A 38 13.95 21.62 0.91
N MET A 39 13.94 20.30 1.08
CA MET A 39 12.75 19.50 1.30
C MET A 39 13.08 18.37 2.28
N TYR A 40 12.22 18.14 3.28
CA TYR A 40 12.47 17.14 4.34
C TYR A 40 13.80 17.34 5.10
N GLY A 41 14.29 18.57 5.17
CA GLY A 41 15.55 18.90 5.86
C GLY A 41 16.82 18.61 5.05
N VAL A 42 16.72 18.30 3.76
CA VAL A 42 17.87 18.07 2.87
C VAL A 42 17.78 18.92 1.61
N VAL A 43 18.94 19.24 1.01
CA VAL A 43 18.98 19.91 -0.30
C VAL A 43 18.49 18.94 -1.39
N VAL A 44 17.51 19.43 -2.16
CA VAL A 44 16.93 18.69 -3.31
C VAL A 44 17.16 19.39 -4.65
N GLY A 45 17.76 20.58 -4.62
CA GLY A 45 17.99 21.37 -5.81
C GLY A 45 18.56 22.75 -5.51
N LYS A 46 18.81 23.49 -6.58
CA LYS A 46 19.22 24.88 -6.57
C LYS A 46 18.30 25.70 -7.45
N ALA A 47 17.97 26.91 -7.04
CA ALA A 47 17.22 27.85 -7.85
C ALA A 47 18.06 28.29 -9.05
N LYS A 48 17.61 28.01 -10.28
CA LYS A 48 18.25 28.50 -11.52
C LYS A 48 17.63 29.80 -12.04
N LYS A 49 16.52 30.22 -11.44
CA LYS A 49 15.85 31.50 -11.64
C LYS A 49 15.47 32.05 -10.28
N ARG A 50 15.20 33.35 -10.19
CA ARG A 50 14.56 33.93 -9.00
C ARG A 50 13.17 33.30 -8.85
N ILE A 51 12.83 32.82 -7.66
CA ILE A 51 11.54 32.20 -7.32
C ILE A 51 10.93 32.99 -6.17
N LEU A 52 9.73 33.52 -6.34
CA LEU A 52 9.06 34.26 -5.28
C LEU A 52 8.36 33.33 -4.29
N LYS A 53 8.15 33.81 -3.07
CA LYS A 53 7.25 33.16 -2.10
C LYS A 53 5.87 32.96 -2.73
N GLY A 54 5.37 31.72 -2.69
CA GLY A 54 4.12 31.28 -3.30
C GLY A 54 4.20 30.96 -4.79
N GLU A 55 5.38 31.03 -5.41
CA GLU A 55 5.59 30.62 -6.79
C GLU A 55 5.75 29.10 -6.90
N GLN A 56 5.22 28.52 -7.98
CA GLN A 56 5.34 27.09 -8.25
C GLN A 56 6.81 26.69 -8.48
N ILE A 57 7.27 25.62 -7.84
CA ILE A 57 8.56 24.98 -8.10
C ILE A 57 8.38 23.97 -9.24
N SER A 58 9.23 24.06 -10.25
CA SER A 58 9.22 23.18 -11.42
C SER A 58 10.64 22.93 -11.94
N PRO A 59 10.84 21.91 -12.80
CA PRO A 59 12.11 21.73 -13.49
C PRO A 59 12.55 22.93 -14.33
N PHE A 60 11.71 23.94 -14.56
CA PHE A 60 12.04 25.17 -15.28
C PHE A 60 12.66 26.28 -14.41
N ASN A 61 12.55 26.20 -13.08
CA ASN A 61 13.13 27.20 -12.16
C ASN A 61 14.09 26.62 -11.13
N ILE A 62 14.20 25.29 -11.03
CA ILE A 62 15.26 24.62 -10.26
C ILE A 62 16.12 23.71 -11.15
N VAL A 63 17.32 23.41 -10.67
CA VAL A 63 18.21 22.35 -11.17
C VAL A 63 18.52 21.40 -10.01
N HIS A 64 18.74 20.13 -10.30
CA HIS A 64 19.11 19.14 -9.29
C HIS A 64 20.46 19.51 -8.65
N GLU A 65 20.52 19.49 -7.33
CA GLU A 65 21.70 19.69 -6.50
C GLU A 65 21.48 18.86 -5.22
N THR A 66 22.54 18.21 -4.76
CA THR A 66 22.55 17.45 -3.51
C THR A 66 23.59 18.08 -2.60
N GLU A 67 23.45 17.90 -1.28
CA GLU A 67 24.51 18.29 -0.37
C GLU A 67 25.81 17.53 -0.69
N ASP A 68 26.93 18.24 -0.61
CA ASP A 68 28.24 17.61 -0.70
C ASP A 68 28.38 16.58 0.41
N TYR A 69 28.77 15.35 0.06
CA TYR A 69 29.09 14.34 1.04
C TYR A 69 30.30 14.77 1.87
N LYS A 70 30.08 15.04 3.16
CA LYS A 70 31.14 15.33 4.13
C LYS A 70 31.11 14.29 5.22
N ILE A 71 32.22 13.58 5.41
CA ILE A 71 32.43 12.74 6.59
C ILE A 71 32.69 13.71 7.76
N PRO A 72 31.80 13.80 8.76
CA PRO A 72 32.03 14.67 9.90
C PRO A 72 33.28 14.20 10.66
N LYS A 73 34.31 15.03 10.79
CA LYS A 73 35.51 14.71 11.60
C LYS A 73 35.16 14.39 13.06
N LYS A 74 34.01 14.88 13.53
CA LYS A 74 33.32 14.49 14.76
C LYS A 74 31.84 14.40 14.45
N VAL A 75 31.22 13.25 14.71
CA VAL A 75 29.77 13.14 14.76
C VAL A 75 29.34 13.84 16.04
N SER A 76 28.74 15.04 15.97
CA SER A 76 28.03 15.56 17.13
C SER A 76 26.90 14.57 17.39
N LYS A 77 26.99 13.81 18.49
CA LYS A 77 25.87 13.02 18.97
C LYS A 77 24.81 14.01 19.42
N THR A 78 23.99 14.49 18.49
CA THR A 78 22.80 15.27 18.81
C THR A 78 21.99 14.38 19.75
N LYS A 79 21.80 14.83 20.99
CA LYS A 79 20.96 14.11 21.95
C LYS A 79 19.53 14.23 21.46
N TRP A 80 19.08 13.24 20.68
CA TRP A 80 17.69 13.11 20.33
C TRP A 80 16.96 12.56 21.56
N ASN A 81 16.02 13.34 22.09
CA ASN A 81 15.13 12.87 23.14
C ASN A 81 13.89 12.29 22.45
N PRO A 82 13.70 10.96 22.47
CA PRO A 82 12.49 10.35 21.91
C PRO A 82 11.23 10.90 22.60
N PRO A 83 10.10 11.01 21.88
CA PRO A 83 8.83 11.26 22.53
C PRO A 83 8.49 10.13 23.52
N SER A 84 7.73 10.44 24.58
CA SER A 84 7.28 9.41 25.52
C SER A 84 6.43 8.36 24.81
N LEU A 85 6.65 7.09 25.15
CA LEU A 85 5.88 5.95 24.67
C LEU A 85 4.85 5.47 25.71
N ASP A 86 4.61 6.24 26.78
CA ASP A 86 3.79 5.81 27.93
C ASP A 86 2.34 5.46 27.57
N GLU A 87 1.77 6.11 26.54
CA GLU A 87 0.43 5.79 26.05
C GLU A 87 0.40 4.54 25.18
N ILE A 88 1.48 4.27 24.45
CA ILE A 88 1.58 3.12 23.54
C ILE A 88 1.94 1.86 24.31
N SER A 89 2.78 1.97 25.34
CA SER A 89 3.23 0.84 26.16
C SER A 89 2.09 0.14 26.91
N LYS A 90 0.95 0.82 27.10
CA LYS A 90 -0.25 0.28 27.76
C LYS A 90 -1.23 -0.37 26.79
N LYS A 91 -1.00 -0.29 25.48
CA LYS A 91 -1.89 -0.90 24.49
C LYS A 91 -1.73 -2.42 24.51
N ILE A 92 -2.87 -3.10 24.63
CA ILE A 92 -2.96 -4.55 24.56
C ILE A 92 -3.76 -4.96 23.33
N PHE A 93 -3.57 -6.19 22.88
CA PHE A 93 -4.41 -6.81 21.87
C PHE A 93 -4.74 -8.24 22.30
N LEU A 94 -5.87 -8.77 21.83
CA LEU A 94 -6.22 -10.17 22.03
C LEU A 94 -5.40 -11.00 21.06
N GLY A 95 -4.54 -11.87 21.58
CA GLY A 95 -3.67 -12.70 20.77
C GLY A 95 -3.59 -14.14 21.27
N TYR A 96 -3.09 -15.02 20.41
CA TYR A 96 -2.93 -16.44 20.70
C TYR A 96 -1.56 -16.70 21.31
N HIS A 97 -1.53 -16.98 22.63
CA HIS A 97 -0.31 -17.26 23.37
C HIS A 97 0.25 -18.65 23.03
N ARG A 98 1.58 -18.73 22.86
CA ARG A 98 2.31 -19.98 22.63
C ARG A 98 3.24 -20.31 23.80
N GLU A 99 3.62 -21.58 23.92
CA GLU A 99 4.53 -22.07 24.97
C GLU A 99 5.91 -21.38 24.93
N ASP A 100 6.35 -20.90 23.77
CA ASP A 100 7.60 -20.16 23.60
C ASP A 100 7.51 -18.66 23.99
N GLY A 101 6.37 -18.22 24.54
CA GLY A 101 6.13 -16.85 24.98
C GLY A 101 5.74 -15.87 23.87
N LYS A 102 5.73 -16.30 22.60
CA LYS A 102 5.25 -15.46 21.50
C LYS A 102 3.71 -15.40 21.49
N VAL A 103 3.20 -14.30 20.94
CA VAL A 103 1.76 -14.06 20.79
C VAL A 103 1.44 -13.87 19.32
N GLY A 104 0.61 -14.76 18.76
CA GLY A 104 0.14 -14.69 17.38
C GLY A 104 -1.11 -13.81 17.23
N THR A 105 -1.24 -13.16 16.08
CA THR A 105 -2.45 -12.39 15.72
C THR A 105 -3.55 -13.26 15.11
N GLU A 106 -3.20 -14.48 14.70
CA GLU A 106 -4.09 -15.45 14.06
C GLU A 106 -3.76 -16.87 14.54
N ASN A 107 -4.76 -17.76 14.49
CA ASN A 107 -4.61 -19.16 14.86
C ASN A 107 -4.77 -20.07 13.63
N ASN A 108 -3.73 -20.13 12.82
CA ASN A 108 -3.73 -20.86 11.55
C ASN A 108 -3.12 -22.26 11.70
N TRP A 109 -3.71 -23.23 11.00
CA TRP A 109 -3.14 -24.57 10.85
C TRP A 109 -2.43 -24.65 9.50
N LEU A 110 -1.11 -24.83 9.53
CA LEU A 110 -0.29 -24.99 8.33
C LEU A 110 0.05 -26.47 8.14
N ILE A 111 -0.33 -27.02 6.99
CA ILE A 111 0.01 -28.39 6.60
C ILE A 111 0.92 -28.29 5.38
N ILE A 112 2.20 -28.62 5.55
CA ILE A 112 3.21 -28.49 4.51
C ILE A 112 3.68 -29.90 4.10
N PRO A 113 3.41 -30.34 2.85
CA PRO A 113 3.93 -31.62 2.38
C PRO A 113 5.45 -31.56 2.21
N LEU A 114 6.15 -32.59 2.68
CA LEU A 114 7.60 -32.73 2.45
C LEU A 114 7.93 -33.24 1.03
N VAL A 115 6.95 -33.84 0.33
CA VAL A 115 7.07 -34.32 -1.05
C VAL A 115 5.81 -34.01 -1.85
N PHE A 116 5.97 -33.66 -3.12
CA PHE A 116 4.87 -33.23 -4.00
C PHE A 116 3.76 -34.25 -4.19
N CYS A 117 4.09 -35.55 -4.13
CA CYS A 117 3.10 -36.62 -4.28
C CYS A 117 1.97 -36.56 -3.24
N GLN A 118 2.18 -35.87 -2.10
CA GLN A 118 1.18 -35.76 -1.04
C GLN A 118 0.20 -34.59 -1.20
N ASN A 119 0.40 -33.69 -2.18
CA ASN A 119 -0.47 -32.52 -2.37
C ASN A 119 -1.94 -32.91 -2.51
N ARG A 120 -2.24 -33.95 -3.31
CA ARG A 120 -3.61 -34.44 -3.51
C ARG A 120 -4.26 -34.96 -2.23
N ASN A 121 -3.46 -35.58 -1.37
CA ASN A 121 -3.95 -36.10 -0.09
C ASN A 121 -4.24 -34.96 0.89
N ILE A 122 -3.36 -33.95 0.93
CA ILE A 122 -3.56 -32.75 1.77
C ILE A 122 -4.82 -31.99 1.36
N GLU A 123 -5.07 -31.80 0.06
CA GLU A 123 -6.29 -31.13 -0.40
C GLU A 123 -7.57 -31.88 0.01
N LYS A 124 -7.56 -33.22 -0.03
CA LYS A 124 -8.69 -34.02 0.47
C LYS A 124 -8.89 -33.85 1.98
N ILE A 125 -7.81 -33.87 2.75
CA ILE A 125 -7.86 -33.66 4.21
C ILE A 125 -8.41 -32.27 4.51
N LYS A 126 -7.86 -31.23 3.87
CA LYS A 126 -8.32 -29.85 4.00
C LYS A 126 -9.80 -29.71 3.68
N LYS A 127 -10.28 -30.25 2.55
CA LYS A 127 -11.70 -30.21 2.17
C LYS A 127 -12.60 -30.86 3.22
N ASN A 128 -12.22 -32.04 3.71
CA ASN A 128 -12.98 -32.74 4.75
C ASN A 128 -12.99 -31.96 6.07
N MET A 129 -11.84 -31.42 6.49
CA MET A 129 -11.74 -30.65 7.73
C MET A 129 -12.56 -29.35 7.67
N ILE A 130 -12.44 -28.58 6.58
CA ILE A 130 -13.22 -27.35 6.38
C ILE A 130 -14.72 -27.65 6.44
N LYS A 131 -15.17 -28.73 5.77
CA LYS A 131 -16.57 -29.16 5.81
C LYS A 131 -17.01 -29.58 7.21
N SER A 132 -16.28 -30.48 7.86
CA SER A 132 -16.65 -31.02 9.19
C SER A 132 -16.63 -29.96 10.29
N LEU A 133 -15.74 -28.97 10.20
CA LEU A 133 -15.65 -27.86 11.15
C LEU A 133 -16.64 -26.73 10.85
N GLY A 134 -17.44 -26.82 9.79
CA GLY A 134 -18.43 -25.81 9.42
C GLY A 134 -17.83 -24.54 8.80
N TYR A 135 -16.59 -24.59 8.33
CA TYR A 135 -15.91 -23.49 7.62
C TYR A 135 -16.13 -23.54 6.10
N SER A 136 -16.91 -24.50 5.60
CA SER A 136 -17.20 -24.58 4.17
C SER A 136 -18.19 -23.50 3.75
N ASN A 137 -17.78 -22.61 2.86
CA ASN A 137 -18.71 -21.82 2.08
C ASN A 137 -19.39 -22.74 1.05
N LEU A 138 -20.71 -22.69 0.98
CA LEU A 138 -21.50 -23.52 0.06
C LEU A 138 -21.31 -23.12 -1.42
N ASP A 139 -20.78 -21.93 -1.69
CA ASP A 139 -20.86 -21.28 -3.00
C ASP A 139 -19.70 -21.61 -3.97
N ASP A 140 -18.58 -22.18 -3.51
CA ASP A 140 -17.36 -22.22 -4.34
C ASP A 140 -17.23 -23.43 -5.29
N GLU A 141 -18.03 -24.49 -5.14
CA GLU A 141 -17.86 -25.73 -5.92
C GLU A 141 -19.13 -26.38 -6.52
N ASP A 142 -20.32 -25.82 -6.32
CA ASP A 142 -21.53 -26.44 -6.88
C ASP A 142 -21.77 -26.01 -8.33
N TYR A 143 -21.10 -26.71 -9.24
CA TYR A 143 -21.47 -26.69 -10.64
C TYR A 143 -22.73 -27.53 -10.85
N ASN A 144 -23.80 -26.95 -11.42
CA ASN A 144 -25.02 -27.69 -11.75
C ASN A 144 -24.83 -28.52 -13.02
N LEU A 145 -24.20 -29.69 -12.88
CA LEU A 145 -23.94 -30.61 -13.98
C LEU A 145 -25.19 -31.35 -14.47
N ASN A 146 -26.29 -31.30 -13.71
CA ASN A 146 -27.52 -32.00 -14.09
C ASN A 146 -28.13 -31.44 -15.37
N GLU A 147 -28.13 -30.11 -15.55
CA GLU A 147 -28.63 -29.47 -16.78
C GLU A 147 -27.80 -29.87 -18.01
N LEU A 148 -26.48 -29.95 -17.83
CA LEU A 148 -25.55 -30.37 -18.88
C LEU A 148 -25.79 -31.83 -19.30
N ILE A 149 -25.95 -32.73 -18.32
CA ILE A 149 -26.21 -34.16 -18.54
C ILE A 149 -27.55 -34.37 -19.25
N GLU A 150 -28.59 -33.64 -18.84
CA GLU A 150 -29.92 -33.70 -19.46
C GLU A 150 -29.89 -33.28 -20.93
N LYS A 151 -29.23 -32.16 -21.26
CA LYS A 151 -29.11 -31.67 -22.64
C LYS A 151 -28.33 -32.64 -23.54
N TYR A 152 -27.24 -33.21 -23.03
CA TYR A 152 -26.48 -34.23 -23.74
C TYR A 152 -27.33 -35.48 -24.03
N LYS A 153 -28.04 -36.01 -23.03
CA LYS A 153 -28.90 -37.20 -23.19
C LYS A 153 -30.07 -36.99 -24.16
N LYS A 154 -30.56 -35.76 -24.33
CA LYS A 154 -31.61 -35.40 -25.30
C LYS A 154 -31.08 -35.21 -26.73
N GLY A 155 -29.79 -35.42 -26.98
CA GLY A 155 -29.18 -35.22 -28.30
C GLY A 155 -28.99 -33.75 -28.68
N GLY A 156 -28.87 -32.86 -27.69
CA GLY A 156 -28.62 -31.44 -27.91
C GLY A 156 -27.38 -31.20 -28.77
N SER A 157 -27.43 -30.16 -29.60
CA SER A 157 -26.32 -29.77 -30.46
C SER A 157 -25.11 -29.28 -29.66
N GLU A 158 -23.92 -29.35 -30.26
CA GLU A 158 -22.67 -28.90 -29.62
C GLU A 158 -22.75 -27.46 -29.11
N GLU A 159 -23.41 -26.58 -29.88
CA GLU A 159 -23.63 -25.18 -29.48
C GLU A 159 -24.53 -25.02 -28.25
N GLU A 160 -25.53 -25.88 -28.07
CA GLU A 160 -26.45 -25.83 -26.92
C GLU A 160 -25.79 -26.30 -25.64
N ILE A 161 -24.92 -27.30 -25.74
CA ILE A 161 -24.14 -27.83 -24.62
C ILE A 161 -23.16 -26.76 -24.13
N LEU A 162 -22.43 -26.11 -25.05
CA LEU A 162 -21.44 -25.06 -24.75
C LEU A 162 -22.04 -23.80 -24.11
N LYS A 163 -23.31 -23.49 -24.38
CA LYS A 163 -24.03 -22.34 -23.80
C LYS A 163 -24.59 -22.60 -22.39
N THR A 164 -24.45 -23.80 -21.85
CA THR A 164 -25.01 -24.15 -20.53
C THR A 164 -24.22 -23.47 -19.42
N LYS A 165 -24.91 -22.70 -18.57
CA LYS A 165 -24.28 -22.03 -17.42
C LYS A 165 -24.06 -23.03 -16.30
N LEU A 166 -22.80 -23.22 -15.91
CA LEU A 166 -22.44 -24.24 -14.94
C LEU A 166 -22.48 -23.75 -13.50
N LYS A 167 -22.37 -22.43 -13.23
CA LYS A 167 -22.47 -21.88 -11.87
C LYS A 167 -23.89 -21.36 -11.59
N GLN A 168 -24.44 -21.68 -10.43
CA GLN A 168 -25.60 -20.95 -9.90
C GLN A 168 -25.11 -19.57 -9.46
N ASN A 169 -25.83 -18.52 -9.88
CA ASN A 169 -25.61 -17.15 -9.40
C ASN A 169 -26.06 -17.01 -7.95
#